data_AF-A0A7W0EZU5-F1
#
_entry.id   AF-A0A7W0EZU5-F1
#
_cell.length_a   1.000
_cell.length_b   1.000
_cell.length_c   1.000
_cell.angle_alpha   90.00
_cell.angle_beta   90.00
_cell.angle_gamma   90.00
#
_symmetry.space_group_name_H-M   'P 1'
#
loop_
_entity.id
_entity.type
_entity.pdbx_description
1 polymer ?
#
loop_
_entity_poly.entity_id
_entity_poly.type
_entity_poly.pdbx_seq_one_letter_code
_entity_poly.pdbx_strand_id
1 'polypeptide(L)'
;MLRKCLLFMFVITMGALFMACGDKYGEAVDVNKQFAAAMEEYVMALDKAENAQAVANAMDDYTAKMEKIVPKMKSIADKYPELKTTTEVPEELRVSREKAEAAGGKMAGAMMKMVQYMTDPKVLEAQQRMQKAMTALTTE
;
A
#
# COMPACT_ATOMS: atom_id res chain seq x y z
N MET A 1 35.00 44.08 5.12
CA MET A 1 34.56 42.87 4.38
C MET A 1 34.32 41.66 5.29
N LEU A 2 35.07 41.51 6.38
CA LEU A 2 34.96 40.38 7.34
C LEU A 2 33.59 40.20 8.06
N ARG A 3 32.85 41.29 8.35
CA ARG A 3 31.54 41.21 9.05
C ARG A 3 30.37 40.72 8.18
N LYS A 4 30.48 40.80 6.85
CA LYS A 4 29.43 40.35 5.91
C LYS A 4 29.57 38.86 5.57
N CYS A 5 30.79 38.31 5.61
CA CYS A 5 31.05 36.88 5.42
C CYS A 5 30.56 36.04 6.61
N LEU A 6 30.64 36.56 7.85
CA LEU A 6 30.15 35.88 9.05
C LEU A 6 28.63 35.71 9.08
N LEU A 7 27.87 36.71 8.61
CA LEU A 7 26.40 36.61 8.50
C LEU A 7 25.96 35.64 7.39
N PHE A 8 26.73 35.51 6.31
CA PHE A 8 26.42 34.57 5.22
C PHE A 8 26.72 33.11 5.60
N MET A 9 27.76 32.87 6.42
CA MET A 9 28.08 31.53 6.91
C MET A 9 27.04 30.98 7.89
N PHE A 10 26.43 31.83 8.72
CA PHE A 10 25.42 31.41 9.71
C PHE A 10 24.05 31.05 9.08
N VAL A 11 23.72 31.65 7.93
CA VAL A 11 22.47 31.36 7.19
C VAL A 11 22.58 30.05 6.41
N ILE A 12 23.77 29.69 5.93
CA ILE A 12 23.99 28.44 5.19
C ILE A 12 24.02 27.22 6.13
N THR A 13 24.57 27.36 7.35
CA THR A 13 24.54 26.27 8.35
C THR A 13 23.15 26.05 8.97
N MET A 14 22.30 27.08 9.04
CA MET A 14 20.91 26.92 9.53
C MET A 14 19.93 26.45 8.43
N GLY A 15 20.26 26.65 7.14
CA GLY A 15 19.52 26.11 6.00
C GLY A 15 19.78 24.63 5.70
N ALA A 16 20.91 24.09 6.17
CA ALA A 16 21.25 22.68 6.00
C ALA A 16 20.52 21.73 6.97
N LEU A 17 19.88 22.26 8.02
CA LEU A 17 19.12 21.45 8.99
C LEU A 17 17.68 21.12 8.54
N PHE A 18 17.19 21.70 7.43
CA PHE A 18 15.85 21.43 6.92
C PHE A 18 15.80 20.50 5.70
N MET A 19 16.94 20.10 5.13
CA MET A 19 16.99 19.25 3.92
C MET A 19 17.25 17.76 4.20
N ALA A 20 17.30 17.35 5.48
CA ALA A 20 17.48 15.94 5.87
C ALA A 20 16.33 15.38 6.72
N CYS A 21 15.11 15.88 6.53
CA CYS A 21 13.91 15.35 7.18
C CYS A 21 13.06 14.45 6.25
N GLY A 22 13.68 13.82 5.24
CA GLY A 22 12.98 13.05 4.20
C GLY A 22 12.83 11.55 4.47
N ASP A 23 13.18 11.05 5.66
CA ASP A 23 13.27 9.61 5.92
C ASP A 23 12.45 9.13 7.13
N LYS A 24 11.66 10.01 7.77
CA LYS A 24 10.93 9.64 9.00
C LYS A 24 10.01 8.44 8.75
N TYR A 25 9.39 8.37 7.57
CA TYR A 25 8.40 7.35 7.21
C TYR A 25 8.85 6.45 6.05
N GLY A 26 10.15 6.38 5.72
CA GLY A 26 10.65 5.60 4.57
C GLY A 26 10.16 4.15 4.55
N GLU A 27 10.17 3.48 5.72
CA GLU A 27 9.63 2.13 5.88
C GLU A 27 8.12 2.05 5.61
N ALA A 28 7.35 3.02 6.09
CA ALA A 28 5.91 3.12 5.85
C ALA A 28 5.60 3.34 4.37
N VAL A 29 6.38 4.18 3.69
CA VAL A 29 6.31 4.43 2.26
C VAL A 29 6.57 3.15 1.47
N ASP A 30 7.60 2.39 1.82
CA ASP A 30 7.95 1.17 1.09
C ASP A 30 6.96 0.02 1.31
N VAL A 31 6.38 -0.11 2.50
CA VAL A 31 5.29 -1.06 2.76
C VAL A 31 4.02 -0.63 2.03
N ASN A 32 3.70 0.66 2.00
CA ASN A 32 2.56 1.18 1.22
C ASN A 32 2.73 0.93 -0.29
N LYS A 33 3.96 1.07 -0.83
CA LYS A 33 4.25 0.70 -2.22
C LYS A 33 4.06 -0.79 -2.49
N GLN A 34 4.50 -1.66 -1.57
CA GLN A 34 4.28 -3.11 -1.68
C GLN A 34 2.79 -3.45 -1.67
N PHE A 35 2.02 -2.82 -0.78
CA PHE A 35 0.56 -2.97 -0.72
C PHE A 35 -0.13 -2.51 -2.02
N ALA A 36 0.21 -1.31 -2.49
CA ALA A 36 -0.33 -0.77 -3.74
C ALA A 36 0.00 -1.66 -4.95
N ALA A 37 1.23 -2.17 -5.04
CA ALA A 37 1.63 -3.10 -6.10
C ALA A 37 0.86 -4.42 -6.03
N ALA A 38 0.69 -5.01 -4.84
CA ALA A 38 -0.11 -6.23 -4.66
C ALA A 38 -1.57 -6.04 -5.10
N MET A 39 -2.16 -4.87 -4.79
CA MET A 39 -3.51 -4.53 -5.22
C MET A 39 -3.61 -4.33 -6.74
N GLU A 40 -2.65 -3.62 -7.34
CA GLU A 40 -2.59 -3.42 -8.79
C GLU A 40 -2.46 -4.75 -9.54
N GLU A 41 -1.55 -5.62 -9.10
CA GLU A 41 -1.38 -6.97 -9.64
C GLU A 41 -2.65 -7.80 -9.53
N TYR A 42 -3.33 -7.77 -8.38
CA TYR A 42 -4.59 -8.46 -8.16
C TYR A 42 -5.69 -7.98 -9.13
N VAL A 43 -5.88 -6.67 -9.24
CA VAL A 43 -6.86 -6.08 -10.16
C VAL A 43 -6.55 -6.43 -11.62
N MET A 44 -5.27 -6.38 -12.02
CA MET A 44 -4.85 -6.77 -13.36
C MET A 44 -5.07 -8.26 -13.64
N ALA A 45 -4.84 -9.12 -12.64
CA ALA A 45 -5.06 -10.57 -12.77
C ALA A 45 -6.55 -10.87 -12.91
N LEU A 46 -7.40 -10.23 -12.12
CA LEU A 46 -8.87 -10.35 -12.25
C LEU A 46 -9.39 -9.81 -13.58
N ASP A 47 -8.88 -8.68 -14.06
CA ASP A 47 -9.28 -8.13 -15.36
C ASP A 47 -8.94 -9.08 -16.52
N LYS A 48 -7.83 -9.82 -16.42
CA LYS A 48 -7.40 -10.80 -17.42
C LYS A 48 -7.98 -12.20 -17.20
N ALA A 49 -8.73 -12.44 -16.12
CA ALA A 49 -9.23 -13.76 -15.80
C ALA A 49 -10.37 -14.15 -16.75
N GLU A 50 -10.21 -15.28 -17.44
CA GLU A 50 -11.19 -15.81 -18.39
C GLU A 50 -11.94 -17.05 -17.86
N ASN A 51 -11.62 -17.48 -16.64
CA ASN A 51 -12.24 -18.64 -15.99
C ASN A 51 -12.10 -18.58 -14.47
N ALA A 52 -12.86 -19.43 -13.78
CA ALA A 52 -12.89 -19.49 -12.32
C ALA A 52 -11.53 -19.86 -11.69
N GLN A 53 -10.72 -20.71 -12.34
CA GLN A 53 -9.37 -21.04 -11.84
C GLN A 53 -8.45 -19.82 -11.86
N ALA A 54 -8.51 -19.00 -12.91
CA ALA A 54 -7.72 -17.79 -13.00
C ALA A 54 -8.11 -16.77 -11.91
N VAL A 55 -9.42 -16.65 -11.62
CA VAL A 55 -9.91 -15.84 -10.50
C VAL A 55 -9.39 -16.38 -9.16
N ALA A 56 -9.54 -17.68 -8.90
CA ALA A 56 -9.06 -18.30 -7.67
C ALA A 56 -7.55 -18.09 -7.46
N ASN A 57 -6.75 -18.28 -8.52
CA ASN A 57 -5.30 -18.03 -8.47
C ASN A 57 -4.97 -16.57 -8.14
N ALA A 58 -5.69 -15.61 -8.74
CA ALA A 58 -5.48 -14.19 -8.44
C ALA A 58 -5.75 -13.87 -6.96
N MET A 59 -6.81 -14.46 -6.39
CA MET A 59 -7.14 -14.31 -4.96
C MET A 59 -6.08 -14.97 -4.06
N ASP A 60 -5.58 -16.13 -4.44
CA ASP A 60 -4.54 -16.84 -3.68
C ASP A 60 -3.21 -16.11 -3.67
N ASP A 61 -2.79 -15.59 -4.82
CA ASP A 61 -1.57 -14.79 -4.99
C ASP A 61 -1.64 -13.50 -4.18
N TYR A 62 -2.77 -12.80 -4.24
CA TYR A 62 -3.01 -11.62 -3.42
C TYR A 62 -2.95 -11.96 -1.92
N THR A 63 -3.61 -13.04 -1.51
CA THR A 63 -3.59 -13.50 -0.12
C THR A 63 -2.16 -13.77 0.35
N ALA A 64 -1.36 -14.49 -0.43
CA ALA A 64 0.03 -14.80 -0.08
C ALA A 64 0.93 -13.55 0.04
N LYS A 65 0.66 -12.50 -0.76
CA LYS A 65 1.36 -11.21 -0.61
C LYS A 65 0.92 -10.50 0.66
N MET A 66 -0.37 -10.50 0.96
CA MET A 66 -0.91 -9.84 2.15
C MET A 66 -0.46 -10.50 3.46
N GLU A 67 -0.32 -11.83 3.49
CA GLU A 67 0.30 -12.55 4.61
C GLU A 67 1.71 -12.03 4.96
N LYS A 68 2.45 -11.48 3.99
CA LYS A 68 3.79 -10.88 4.18
C LYS A 68 3.74 -9.38 4.48
N ILE A 69 2.74 -8.67 3.96
CA ILE A 69 2.64 -7.21 4.04
C ILE A 69 1.98 -6.78 5.36
N VAL A 70 0.92 -7.45 5.80
CA VAL A 70 0.15 -7.01 6.97
C VAL A 70 0.95 -6.99 8.28
N PRO A 71 1.83 -7.98 8.60
CA PRO A 71 2.67 -7.89 9.79
C PRO A 71 3.56 -6.65 9.79
N LYS A 72 4.07 -6.24 8.61
CA LYS A 72 4.86 -5.01 8.48
C LYS A 72 3.99 -3.77 8.68
N MET A 73 2.78 -3.76 8.13
CA MET A 73 1.81 -2.67 8.33
C MET A 73 1.47 -2.50 9.82
N LYS A 74 1.25 -3.59 10.56
CA LYS A 74 1.06 -3.57 12.01
C LYS A 74 2.25 -2.94 12.72
N SER A 75 3.45 -3.43 12.43
CA SER A 75 4.69 -2.90 13.03
C SER A 75 4.88 -1.40 12.77
N ILE A 76 4.59 -0.93 11.55
CA ILE A 76 4.58 0.50 11.20
C ILE A 76 3.53 1.25 12.01
N ALA A 77 2.32 0.70 12.12
CA ALA A 77 1.22 1.33 12.83
C ALA A 77 1.51 1.49 14.34
N ASP A 78 2.29 0.58 14.92
CA ASP A 78 2.74 0.67 16.31
C ASP A 78 3.94 1.60 16.50
N LYS A 79 4.83 1.65 15.51
CA LYS A 79 6.00 2.54 15.47
C LYS A 79 5.61 4.01 15.21
N TYR A 80 4.55 4.24 14.45
CA TYR A 80 4.08 5.57 14.04
C TYR A 80 2.58 5.73 14.30
N PRO A 81 2.14 5.74 15.58
CA PRO A 81 0.73 5.88 15.92
C PRO A 81 0.12 7.20 15.43
N GLU A 82 0.93 8.25 15.21
CA GLU A 82 0.49 9.52 14.64
C GLU A 82 -0.03 9.40 13.20
N LEU A 83 0.39 8.37 12.45
CA LEU A 83 -0.14 8.07 11.12
C LEU A 83 -1.57 7.51 11.18
N LYS A 84 -2.01 6.98 12.34
CA LYS A 84 -3.40 6.52 12.54
C LYS A 84 -4.37 7.68 12.72
N THR A 85 -3.89 8.81 13.25
CA THR A 85 -4.71 9.95 13.69
C THR A 85 -4.66 11.15 12.76
N THR A 86 -3.70 11.17 11.83
CA THR A 86 -3.51 12.28 10.90
C THR A 86 -4.42 12.11 9.68
N THR A 87 -5.31 13.08 9.45
CA THR A 87 -6.17 13.16 8.25
C THR A 87 -5.41 13.60 6.99
N GLU A 88 -4.24 14.21 7.16
CA GLU A 88 -3.32 14.58 6.08
C GLU A 88 -2.39 13.42 5.74
N VAL A 89 -2.63 12.77 4.60
CA VAL A 89 -1.70 11.78 4.05
C VAL A 89 -0.38 12.51 3.76
N PRO A 90 0.75 12.13 4.40
CA PRO A 90 2.06 12.72 4.11
C PRO A 90 2.32 12.80 2.61
N GLU A 91 2.94 13.88 2.13
CA GLU A 91 3.20 14.10 0.69
C GLU A 91 3.93 12.90 0.05
N GLU A 92 4.81 12.26 0.82
CA GLU A 92 5.57 11.06 0.45
C GLU A 92 4.67 9.83 0.16
N LEU A 93 3.48 9.77 0.74
CA LEU A 93 2.46 8.76 0.49
C LEU A 93 1.45 9.18 -0.61
N ARG A 94 1.49 10.43 -1.06
CA ARG A 94 0.56 11.00 -2.05
C ARG A 94 0.71 10.39 -3.45
N VAL A 95 1.90 9.90 -3.80
CA VAL A 95 2.15 9.11 -5.04
C VAL A 95 1.29 7.85 -5.10
N SER A 96 0.85 7.30 -3.95
CA SER A 96 -0.07 6.16 -3.93
C SER A 96 -1.51 6.55 -4.30
N ARG A 97 -1.88 7.83 -4.20
CA ARG A 97 -3.25 8.31 -4.41
C ARG A 97 -3.66 8.27 -5.88
N GLU A 98 -2.80 8.76 -6.78
CA GLU A 98 -3.05 8.70 -8.23
C GLU A 98 -3.08 7.26 -8.74
N LYS A 99 -2.19 6.41 -8.23
CA LYS A 99 -2.20 4.98 -8.55
C LYS A 99 -3.44 4.27 -8.01
N ALA A 100 -3.89 4.63 -6.82
CA ALA A 100 -5.12 4.09 -6.23
C ALA A 100 -6.38 4.51 -7.03
N GLU A 101 -6.45 5.76 -7.52
CA GLU A 101 -7.55 6.21 -8.38
C GLU A 101 -7.58 5.45 -9.71
N ALA A 102 -6.42 5.29 -10.37
CA ALA A 102 -6.32 4.50 -11.60
C ALA A 102 -6.64 3.00 -11.37
N ALA A 103 -6.25 2.44 -10.22
CA ALA A 103 -6.60 1.09 -9.82
C ALA A 103 -8.10 0.96 -9.52
N GLY A 104 -8.74 1.98 -8.94
CA GLY A 104 -10.16 1.99 -8.60
C GLY A 104 -11.08 1.81 -9.80
N GLY A 105 -10.78 2.50 -10.91
CA GLY A 105 -11.52 2.32 -12.18
C GLY A 105 -11.39 0.90 -12.74
N LYS A 106 -10.20 0.31 -12.70
CA LYS A 106 -9.95 -1.07 -13.13
C LYS A 106 -10.59 -2.10 -12.20
N MET A 107 -10.63 -1.82 -10.90
CA MET A 107 -11.22 -2.70 -9.89
C MET A 107 -12.72 -2.88 -10.12
N ALA A 108 -13.45 -1.83 -10.50
CA ALA A 108 -14.88 -1.95 -10.82
C ALA A 108 -15.14 -2.91 -12.00
N GLY A 109 -14.33 -2.83 -13.06
CA GLY A 109 -14.41 -3.75 -14.21
C GLY A 109 -14.04 -5.18 -13.84
N ALA A 110 -12.95 -5.36 -13.08
CA ALA A 110 -12.51 -6.65 -12.56
C ALA A 110 -13.59 -7.32 -11.68
N MET A 111 -14.25 -6.56 -10.81
CA MET A 111 -15.34 -7.06 -9.97
C MET A 111 -16.52 -7.54 -10.82
N MET A 112 -16.92 -6.80 -11.87
CA MET A 112 -18.00 -7.26 -12.75
C MET A 112 -17.66 -8.59 -13.45
N LYS A 113 -16.40 -8.79 -13.89
CA LYS A 113 -15.94 -10.07 -14.45
C LYS A 113 -15.95 -11.18 -13.41
N MET A 114 -15.63 -10.87 -12.16
CA MET A 114 -15.64 -11.84 -11.06
C MET A 114 -17.04 -12.35 -10.73
N VAL A 115 -18.08 -11.52 -10.89
CA VAL A 115 -19.49 -11.87 -10.52
C VAL A 115 -19.93 -13.21 -11.11
N GLN A 116 -19.56 -13.50 -12.36
CA GLN A 116 -19.96 -14.74 -13.04
C GLN A 116 -19.27 -16.00 -12.47
N TYR A 117 -18.19 -15.85 -11.69
CA TYR A 117 -17.42 -16.94 -11.11
C TYR A 117 -17.56 -17.03 -9.58
N MET A 118 -18.29 -16.12 -8.92
CA MET A 118 -18.35 -16.06 -7.45
C MET A 118 -18.98 -17.28 -6.79
N THR A 119 -19.79 -18.05 -7.52
CA THR A 119 -20.41 -19.29 -7.03
C THR A 119 -19.57 -20.53 -7.35
N ASP A 120 -18.47 -20.39 -8.07
CA ASP A 120 -17.58 -21.51 -8.38
C ASP A 120 -16.88 -21.99 -7.09
N PRO A 121 -16.85 -23.31 -6.83
CA PRO A 121 -16.25 -23.86 -5.61
C PRO A 121 -14.81 -23.40 -5.35
N LYS A 122 -13.99 -23.23 -6.40
CA LYS A 122 -12.59 -22.82 -6.27
C LYS A 122 -12.46 -21.35 -5.87
N VAL A 123 -13.33 -20.51 -6.43
CA VAL A 123 -13.39 -19.09 -6.06
C VAL A 123 -13.87 -18.94 -4.63
N LEU A 124 -14.87 -19.73 -4.22
CA LEU A 124 -15.35 -19.75 -2.83
C LEU A 124 -14.26 -20.20 -1.86
N GLU A 125 -13.48 -21.24 -2.20
CA GLU A 125 -12.37 -21.72 -1.37
C GLU A 125 -11.28 -20.64 -1.24
N ALA A 126 -10.86 -20.03 -2.35
CA ALA A 126 -9.88 -18.94 -2.34
C ALA A 126 -10.38 -17.72 -1.55
N GLN A 127 -11.67 -17.39 -1.66
CA GLN A 127 -12.31 -16.33 -0.87
C GLN A 127 -12.29 -16.64 0.62
N GLN A 128 -12.61 -17.87 1.01
CA GLN A 128 -12.54 -18.30 2.42
C GLN A 128 -11.11 -18.26 2.95
N ARG A 129 -10.12 -18.69 2.15
CA ARG A 129 -8.71 -18.60 2.53
C ARG A 129 -8.30 -17.14 2.74
N MET A 130 -8.64 -16.26 1.81
CA MET A 130 -8.38 -14.83 1.92
C MET A 130 -9.00 -14.25 3.20
N GLN A 131 -10.28 -14.55 3.49
CA GLN A 131 -10.94 -14.10 4.72
C GLN A 131 -10.26 -14.60 5.99
N LYS A 132 -9.86 -15.88 6.03
CA LYS A 132 -9.14 -16.47 7.16
C LYS A 132 -7.80 -15.79 7.37
N ALA A 133 -7.03 -15.58 6.30
CA ALA A 133 -5.76 -14.89 6.36
C ALA A 133 -5.94 -13.45 6.87
N MET A 134 -6.88 -12.67 6.32
CA MET A 134 -7.10 -11.30 6.77
C MET A 134 -7.58 -11.23 8.22
N THR A 135 -8.48 -12.11 8.65
CA THR A 135 -8.96 -12.17 10.04
C THR A 135 -7.82 -12.49 11.00
N ALA A 136 -7.04 -13.55 10.71
CA ALA A 136 -5.89 -13.94 11.50
C ALA A 136 -4.84 -12.83 11.60
N LEU A 137 -4.73 -11.99 10.57
CA LEU A 137 -3.85 -10.84 10.54
C LEU A 137 -4.37 -9.63 11.33
N THR A 138 -5.66 -9.58 11.71
CA THR A 138 -6.26 -8.50 12.52
C THR A 138 -6.44 -8.84 13.99
N THR A 139 -6.50 -10.13 14.34
CA THR A 139 -6.57 -10.60 15.73
C THR A 139 -5.17 -10.72 16.33
N GLU A 140 -4.71 -9.65 16.99
CA GLU A 140 -3.75 -9.69 18.10
C GLU A 140 -4.23 -8.78 19.24
#